data_AF-A0A2M8Q7D8-F1
#
_entry.id   AF-A0A2M8Q7D8-F1
#
_cell.length_a   1.000
_cell.length_b   1.000
_cell.length_c   1.000
_cell.angle_alpha   90.00
_cell.angle_beta   90.00
_cell.angle_gamma   90.00
#
_symmetry.space_group_name_H-M   'P 1'
#
loop_
_entity.id
_entity.type
_entity.pdbx_description
1 polymer ?
#
loop_
_entity_poly.entity_id
_entity_poly.type
_entity_poly.pdbx_seq_one_letter_code
_entity_poly.pdbx_strand_id
1 'polypeptide(L)'
;LALRSLLRTDPQNFLIPGAARWLMGERERDIWRTTYDSAGAVLALAEYAAQTGDLQADYRYRVALDGRTIREAVVSPATLRETDRVTIAGADLKPEGSQVLLQRQAAADQSGKGRLYYTLRVRYREDAAGAQALDRGFGVQREYIAVASDTL
;
A
#
# COMPACT_ATOMS: atom_id res chain seq x y z
N LEU A 1 -2.03 20.60 -2.66
CA LEU A 1 -2.94 21.77 -2.66
C LEU A 1 -4.37 21.42 -3.08
N ALA A 2 -4.58 20.71 -4.19
CA ALA A 2 -5.93 20.36 -4.69
C ALA A 2 -6.87 19.70 -3.65
N LEU A 3 -6.42 18.66 -2.94
CA LEU A 3 -7.24 17.99 -1.89
C LEU A 3 -7.70 18.98 -0.81
N ARG A 4 -6.78 19.84 -0.34
CA ARG A 4 -7.06 20.83 0.70
C ARG A 4 -8.03 21.91 0.22
N SER A 5 -7.93 22.31 -1.04
CA SER A 5 -8.90 23.23 -1.65
C SER A 5 -10.29 22.61 -1.69
N LEU A 6 -10.42 21.37 -2.19
CA LEU A 6 -11.70 20.65 -2.24
C LEU A 6 -12.32 20.51 -0.85
N LEU A 7 -11.55 20.11 0.16
CA LEU A 7 -12.01 20.00 1.55
C LEU A 7 -12.57 21.30 2.14
N ARG A 8 -12.25 22.45 1.57
CA ARG A 8 -12.68 23.77 2.07
C ARG A 8 -13.79 24.37 1.22
N THR A 9 -13.77 24.14 -0.09
CA THR A 9 -14.74 24.74 -1.02
C THR A 9 -15.94 23.84 -1.28
N ASP A 10 -15.73 22.53 -1.34
CA ASP A 10 -16.77 21.53 -1.59
C ASP A 10 -16.46 20.24 -0.81
N PRO A 11 -16.74 20.22 0.50
CA PRO A 11 -16.42 19.07 1.37
C PRO A 11 -17.16 17.78 1.00
N GLN A 12 -18.23 17.87 0.21
CA GLN A 12 -19.00 16.71 -0.26
C GLN A 12 -18.55 16.22 -1.64
N ASN A 13 -17.50 16.81 -2.21
CA ASN A 13 -17.00 16.43 -3.51
C ASN A 13 -16.59 14.95 -3.57
N PHE A 14 -17.13 14.22 -4.53
CA PHE A 14 -16.87 12.79 -4.71
C PHE A 14 -15.40 12.46 -5.02
N LEU A 15 -14.59 13.44 -5.45
CA LEU A 15 -13.17 13.27 -5.73
C LEU A 15 -12.31 13.21 -4.47
N ILE A 16 -12.79 13.75 -3.34
CA ILE A 16 -12.02 13.86 -2.10
C ILE A 16 -11.42 12.51 -1.66
N PRO A 17 -12.19 11.40 -1.58
CA PRO A 17 -11.63 10.11 -1.18
C PRO A 17 -10.57 9.58 -2.16
N GLY A 18 -10.76 9.83 -3.46
CA GLY A 18 -9.80 9.43 -4.49
C GLY A 18 -8.50 10.22 -4.39
N ALA A 19 -8.58 11.53 -4.19
CA ALA A 19 -7.44 12.41 -4.03
C ALA A 19 -6.63 12.09 -2.76
N ALA A 20 -7.30 11.79 -1.64
CA ALA A 20 -6.63 11.35 -0.41
C ALA A 20 -5.91 10.00 -0.60
N ARG A 21 -6.57 9.03 -1.26
CA ARG A 21 -5.97 7.72 -1.57
C ARG A 21 -4.74 7.86 -2.47
N TRP A 22 -4.84 8.67 -3.53
CA TRP A 22 -3.71 8.92 -4.43
C TRP A 22 -2.54 9.57 -3.68
N LEU A 23 -2.82 10.59 -2.86
CA LEU A 23 -1.79 11.28 -2.08
C LEU A 23 -1.07 10.32 -1.12
N MET A 24 -1.79 9.39 -0.48
CA MET A 24 -1.20 8.34 0.35
C MET A 24 -0.35 7.34 -0.45
N GLY A 25 -0.72 7.06 -1.70
CA GLY A 25 -0.01 6.14 -2.59
C GLY A 25 1.30 6.69 -3.16
N GLU A 26 1.38 8.01 -3.36
CA GLU A 26 2.59 8.70 -3.85
C GLU A 26 3.68 8.90 -2.78
N ARG A 27 3.43 8.48 -1.53
CA ARG A 27 4.43 8.57 -0.48
C ARG A 27 5.55 7.56 -0.73
N GLU A 28 6.76 8.06 -0.95
CA GLU A 28 7.95 7.25 -1.06
C GLU A 28 8.69 7.22 0.28
N ARG A 29 8.72 6.03 0.91
CA ARG A 29 9.25 5.86 2.28
C ARG A 29 8.51 6.79 3.26
N ASP A 30 9.16 7.84 3.73
CA ASP A 30 8.64 8.78 4.74
C ASP A 30 8.39 10.18 4.21
N ILE A 31 8.60 10.41 2.91
CA ILE A 31 8.46 11.73 2.31
C ILE A 31 7.65 11.69 1.02
N TRP A 32 7.10 12.84 0.66
CA TRP A 32 6.77 13.14 -0.72
C TRP A 32 7.98 13.79 -1.39
N ARG A 33 7.91 13.99 -2.71
CA ARG A 33 9.01 14.44 -3.59
C ARG A 33 9.93 15.52 -3.00
N THR A 34 9.39 16.46 -2.22
CA THR A 34 10.15 17.50 -1.53
C THR A 34 9.64 17.73 -0.10
N THR A 35 10.40 18.48 0.71
CA THR A 35 9.95 18.93 2.05
C THR A 35 8.68 19.77 1.98
N TYR A 36 8.57 20.63 0.95
CA TYR A 36 7.37 21.44 0.70
C TYR A 36 6.15 20.56 0.40
N ASP A 37 6.32 19.56 -0.48
CA ASP A 37 5.25 18.62 -0.81
C ASP A 37 4.83 17.80 0.39
N SER A 38 5.80 17.39 1.21
CA SER A 38 5.55 16.63 2.44
C SER A 38 4.73 17.43 3.44
N ALA A 39 5.08 18.71 3.69
CA ALA A 39 4.29 19.59 4.54
C ALA A 39 2.87 19.81 4.00
N GLY A 40 2.74 20.04 2.69
CA GLY A 40 1.44 20.19 2.03
C GLY A 40 0.57 18.94 2.10
N ALA A 41 1.18 17.76 1.94
CA ALA A 41 0.49 16.47 2.00
C ALA A 41 -0.01 16.17 3.41
N VAL A 42 0.86 16.33 4.42
CA VAL A 42 0.51 16.11 5.83
C VAL A 42 -0.64 17.02 6.26
N LEU A 43 -0.60 18.32 5.92
CA LEU A 43 -1.68 19.25 6.24
C LEU A 43 -3.00 18.85 5.57
N ALA A 44 -2.97 18.46 4.30
CA ALA A 44 -4.18 18.05 3.58
C ALA A 44 -4.77 16.75 4.14
N LEU A 45 -3.94 15.77 4.49
CA LEU A 45 -4.37 14.49 5.08
C LEU A 45 -4.88 14.65 6.52
N ALA A 46 -4.29 15.56 7.30
CA ALA A 46 -4.79 15.89 8.63
C ALA A 46 -6.18 16.56 8.58
N GLU A 47 -6.38 17.53 7.69
CA GLU A 47 -7.70 18.15 7.46
C GLU A 47 -8.71 17.10 6.96
N TYR A 48 -8.29 16.22 6.06
CA TYR A 48 -9.14 15.13 5.57
C TYR A 48 -9.61 14.22 6.70
N ALA A 49 -8.70 13.71 7.52
CA ALA A 49 -9.01 12.80 8.62
C ALA A 49 -9.95 13.41 9.67
N ALA A 50 -9.80 14.72 9.92
CA ALA A 50 -10.68 15.46 10.83
C ALA A 50 -12.11 15.59 10.26
N GLN A 51 -12.25 15.87 8.95
CA GLN A 51 -13.56 16.08 8.32
C GLN A 51 -14.33 14.79 8.04
N THR A 52 -13.64 13.69 7.71
CA THR A 52 -14.32 12.42 7.38
C THR A 52 -14.66 11.55 8.59
N GLY A 53 -14.28 11.97 9.80
CA GLY A 53 -14.48 11.18 11.00
C GLY A 53 -13.59 9.93 11.07
N ASP A 54 -12.47 9.93 10.35
CA ASP A 54 -11.50 8.83 10.39
C ASP A 54 -10.96 8.59 11.80
N LEU A 55 -10.85 9.68 12.58
CA LEU A 55 -10.44 9.65 13.98
C LEU A 55 -11.47 8.99 14.92
N GLN A 56 -12.70 8.80 14.45
CA GLN A 56 -13.77 8.11 15.17
C GLN A 56 -13.91 6.64 14.71
N ALA A 57 -12.82 6.07 14.18
CA ALA A 57 -12.82 4.70 13.69
C ALA A 57 -13.36 3.72 14.73
N ASP A 58 -14.34 2.93 14.33
CA ASP A 58 -14.95 1.91 15.16
C ASP A 58 -15.56 0.85 14.24
N TYR A 59 -14.73 -0.13 13.91
CA TYR A 59 -15.04 -1.23 13.00
C TYR A 59 -14.14 -2.41 13.28
N ARG A 60 -14.40 -3.53 12.61
CA ARG A 60 -13.47 -4.66 12.52
C ARG A 60 -13.08 -4.90 11.08
N TYR A 61 -11.89 -5.44 10.88
CA TYR A 61 -11.47 -5.90 9.57
C TYR A 61 -10.97 -7.34 9.65
N ARG A 62 -11.11 -8.06 8.54
CA ARG A 62 -10.69 -9.43 8.35
C ARG A 62 -9.86 -9.53 7.08
N VAL A 63 -8.73 -10.23 7.19
CA VAL A 63 -7.90 -10.66 6.06
C VAL A 63 -8.03 -12.17 5.93
N ALA A 64 -8.38 -12.64 4.75
CA ALA A 64 -8.42 -14.06 4.42
C ALA A 64 -7.54 -14.38 3.21
N LEU A 65 -6.86 -15.52 3.26
CA LEU A 65 -6.12 -16.12 2.16
C LEU A 65 -6.87 -17.38 1.74
N ASP A 66 -7.29 -17.45 0.48
CA ASP A 66 -8.00 -18.60 -0.08
C ASP A 66 -9.19 -19.06 0.78
N GLY A 67 -9.95 -18.09 1.29
CA GLY A 67 -11.13 -18.31 2.16
C GLY A 67 -10.81 -18.56 3.63
N ARG A 68 -9.54 -18.82 4.00
CA ARG A 68 -9.12 -18.98 5.39
C ARG A 68 -8.76 -17.64 6.00
N THR A 69 -9.37 -17.30 7.13
CA THR A 69 -9.01 -16.09 7.89
C THR A 69 -7.60 -16.23 8.46
N ILE A 70 -6.73 -15.28 8.14
CA ILE A 70 -5.33 -15.21 8.60
C ILE A 70 -5.10 -14.06 9.60
N ARG A 71 -5.96 -13.03 9.55
CA ARG A 71 -5.92 -11.91 10.49
C ARG A 71 -7.32 -11.33 10.68
N GLU A 72 -7.62 -10.95 11.90
CA GLU A 72 -8.81 -10.18 12.23
C GLU A 72 -8.50 -9.26 13.40
N ALA A 73 -8.95 -8.01 13.32
CA ALA A 73 -8.74 -7.03 14.39
C ALA A 73 -9.85 -5.99 14.43
N VAL A 74 -10.06 -5.42 15.62
CA VAL A 74 -10.94 -4.30 15.89
C VAL A 74 -10.13 -3.01 15.84
N VAL A 75 -10.64 -2.02 15.13
CA VAL A 75 -10.08 -0.67 15.05
C VAL A 75 -10.99 0.25 15.85
N SER A 76 -10.41 0.90 16.85
CA SER A 76 -11.06 1.89 17.71
C SER A 76 -10.22 3.18 17.74
N PRO A 77 -10.67 4.28 18.36
CA PRO A 77 -9.85 5.48 18.51
C PRO A 77 -8.54 5.21 19.29
N ALA A 78 -8.50 4.17 20.13
CA ALA A 78 -7.31 3.77 20.87
C ALA A 78 -6.28 3.05 19.97
N THR A 79 -6.73 2.19 19.05
CA THR A 79 -5.85 1.38 18.20
C THR A 79 -5.62 1.96 16.81
N LEU A 80 -6.32 3.04 16.43
CA LEU A 80 -6.27 3.65 15.10
C LEU A 80 -4.85 4.03 14.63
N ARG A 81 -3.93 4.33 15.56
CA ARG A 81 -2.55 4.71 15.25
C ARG A 81 -1.62 3.50 15.06
N GLU A 82 -2.07 2.31 15.41
CA GLU A 82 -1.27 1.11 15.32
C GLU A 82 -1.27 0.59 13.87
N THR A 83 -0.08 0.25 13.37
CA THR A 83 0.05 -0.38 12.06
C THR A 83 0.04 -1.89 12.22
N ASP A 84 -1.01 -2.53 11.70
CA ASP A 84 -1.07 -3.98 11.62
C ASP A 84 -0.39 -4.48 10.33
N ARG A 85 0.48 -5.48 10.44
CA ARG A 85 1.25 -6.02 9.32
C ARG A 85 1.07 -7.52 9.25
N VAL A 86 0.50 -7.98 8.14
CA VAL A 86 0.35 -9.39 7.81
C VAL A 86 1.39 -9.75 6.74
N THR A 87 2.19 -10.79 7.00
CA THR A 87 3.14 -11.35 6.03
C THR A 87 2.67 -12.75 5.68
N ILE A 88 2.50 -13.01 4.39
CA ILE A 88 2.13 -14.32 3.86
C ILE A 88 3.40 -14.90 3.21
N ALA A 89 3.81 -16.10 3.62
CA ALA A 89 4.98 -16.72 3.02
C ALA A 89 4.65 -17.15 1.58
N GLY A 90 5.63 -17.04 0.68
CA GLY A 90 5.43 -17.47 -0.72
C GLY A 90 5.06 -18.96 -0.83
N ALA A 91 5.50 -19.78 0.13
CA ALA A 91 5.15 -21.20 0.22
C ALA A 91 3.67 -21.46 0.55
N ASP A 92 2.98 -20.47 1.15
CA ASP A 92 1.55 -20.55 1.46
C ASP A 92 0.68 -20.12 0.27
N LEU A 93 1.29 -19.59 -0.80
CA LEU A 93 0.60 -19.18 -2.01
C LEU A 93 0.51 -20.35 -2.98
N LYS A 94 -0.65 -20.48 -3.61
CA LYS A 94 -0.91 -21.50 -4.62
C LYS A 94 -0.24 -21.12 -5.95
N PRO A 95 0.41 -22.07 -6.67
CA PRO A 95 1.01 -21.82 -7.98
C PRO A 95 0.01 -21.29 -9.02
N GLU A 96 -1.23 -21.77 -8.98
CA GLU A 96 -2.33 -21.33 -9.85
C GLU A 96 -2.89 -19.94 -9.49
N GLY A 97 -2.41 -19.35 -8.40
CA GLY A 97 -2.86 -18.06 -7.87
C GLY A 97 -3.65 -18.21 -6.57
N SER A 98 -3.30 -17.40 -5.58
CA SER A 98 -4.05 -17.26 -4.32
C SER A 98 -4.86 -15.97 -4.30
N GLN A 99 -6.00 -16.01 -3.63
CA GLN A 99 -6.87 -14.86 -3.41
C GLN A 99 -6.67 -14.30 -2.01
N VAL A 100 -6.32 -13.01 -1.94
CA VAL A 100 -6.35 -12.24 -0.69
C VAL A 100 -7.64 -11.44 -0.63
N LEU A 101 -8.46 -11.72 0.37
CA LEU A 101 -9.70 -11.02 0.65
C LEU A 101 -9.49 -10.10 1.86
N LEU A 102 -9.75 -8.81 1.69
CA LEU A 102 -9.80 -7.83 2.77
C LEU A 102 -11.24 -7.34 2.94
N GLN A 103 -11.81 -7.58 4.11
CA GLN A 103 -13.16 -7.18 4.45
C GLN A 103 -13.14 -6.24 5.65
N ARG A 104 -13.92 -5.16 5.55
CA ARG A 104 -14.25 -4.28 6.68
C ARG A 104 -15.72 -4.44 6.99
N GLN A 105 -16.05 -4.57 8.26
CA GLN A 105 -17.43 -4.70 8.73
C GLN A 105 -17.60 -3.98 10.06
N ALA A 106 -18.83 -3.60 10.38
CA ALA A 106 -19.21 -3.13 11.70
C ALA A 106 -20.00 -4.24 12.38
N ALA A 107 -19.64 -4.59 13.62
CA ALA A 107 -20.51 -5.42 14.45
C ALA A 107 -21.70 -4.61 14.98
N ALA A 108 -22.70 -5.27 15.57
CA ALA A 108 -23.95 -4.63 16.01
C ALA A 108 -23.72 -3.56 17.09
N ASP A 109 -22.64 -3.67 17.86
CA ASP A 109 -22.20 -2.75 18.90
C ASP A 109 -21.24 -1.66 18.38
N GLN A 110 -20.87 -1.68 17.10
CA GLN A 110 -19.96 -0.73 16.49
C GLN A 110 -20.68 0.31 15.64
N SER A 111 -20.26 1.57 15.75
CA SER A 111 -20.79 2.67 14.94
C SER A 111 -20.46 2.55 13.45
N GLY A 112 -19.48 1.72 13.07
CA GLY A 112 -19.07 1.53 11.69
C GLY A 112 -18.39 2.76 11.08
N LYS A 113 -17.94 3.71 11.90
CA LYS A 113 -17.23 4.92 11.46
C LYS A 113 -15.77 4.66 11.13
N GLY A 114 -15.15 5.60 10.41
CA GLY A 114 -13.75 5.56 10.01
C GLY A 114 -13.44 4.70 8.79
N ARG A 115 -12.19 4.76 8.33
CA ARG A 115 -11.74 4.16 7.07
C ARG A 115 -10.56 3.23 7.29
N LEU A 116 -10.58 2.09 6.60
CA LEU A 116 -9.45 1.17 6.56
C LEU A 116 -8.50 1.57 5.43
N TYR A 117 -7.33 2.08 5.81
CA TYR A 117 -6.21 2.28 4.90
C TYR A 117 -5.33 1.04 4.89
N TYR A 118 -5.02 0.53 3.70
CA TYR A 118 -4.18 -0.64 3.55
C TYR A 118 -3.29 -0.51 2.33
N THR A 119 -2.20 -1.25 2.33
CA THR A 119 -1.32 -1.43 1.18
C THR A 119 -1.04 -2.91 1.03
N LEU A 120 -1.39 -3.47 -0.13
CA LEU A 120 -1.02 -4.83 -0.50
C LEU A 120 0.20 -4.75 -1.41
N ARG A 121 1.26 -5.47 -1.06
CA ARG A 121 2.49 -5.53 -1.85
C ARG A 121 2.92 -6.99 -2.02
N VAL A 122 3.09 -7.40 -3.27
CA VAL A 122 3.69 -8.69 -3.62
C VAL A 122 5.15 -8.44 -4.00
N ARG A 123 6.05 -9.27 -3.50
CA ARG A 123 7.46 -9.30 -3.91
C ARG A 123 7.69 -10.61 -4.63
N TYR A 124 7.99 -10.54 -5.92
CA TYR A 124 8.28 -11.70 -6.74
C TYR A 124 9.55 -11.42 -7.57
N ARG A 125 10.15 -12.48 -8.11
CA ARG A 125 11.28 -12.40 -9.03
C ARG A 125 10.80 -13.00 -10.34
N GLU A 126 10.99 -12.27 -11.43
CA GLU A 126 10.80 -12.80 -12.77
C GLU A 126 12.06 -13.55 -13.22
N ASP A 127 11.88 -14.54 -14.08
CA ASP A 127 13.01 -15.16 -14.76
C ASP A 127 13.71 -14.11 -15.64
N ALA A 128 15.02 -14.03 -15.53
CA ALA A 128 15.83 -13.13 -16.35
C ALA A 128 15.64 -13.38 -17.85
N ALA A 129 15.32 -14.61 -18.26
CA ALA A 129 15.03 -14.94 -19.65
C ALA A 129 13.75 -14.27 -20.19
N GLY A 130 12.79 -13.95 -19.31
CA GLY A 130 11.54 -13.26 -19.66
C GLY A 130 11.56 -11.76 -19.43
N ALA A 131 12.63 -11.22 -18.83
CA ALA A 131 12.74 -9.80 -18.55
C ALA A 131 12.87 -9.00 -19.84
N GLN A 132 12.10 -7.91 -19.97
CA GLN A 132 12.21 -7.01 -21.10
C GLN A 132 13.58 -6.32 -21.10
N ALA A 133 14.22 -6.23 -22.27
CA ALA A 133 15.47 -5.52 -22.42
C ALA A 133 15.32 -4.07 -21.94
N LEU A 134 16.19 -3.68 -21.01
CA LEU A 134 16.19 -2.36 -20.39
C LEU A 134 17.48 -1.63 -20.75
N ASP A 135 17.35 -0.56 -21.53
CA ASP A 135 18.44 0.38 -21.77
C ASP A 135 18.28 1.60 -20.85
N ARG A 136 19.29 1.84 -20.00
CA ARG A 136 19.42 3.05 -19.18
C ARG A 136 20.78 3.72 -19.37
N GLY A 137 21.37 3.59 -20.56
CA GLY A 137 22.64 4.22 -20.95
C GLY A 137 23.89 3.39 -20.66
N PHE A 138 23.75 2.12 -20.28
CA PHE A 138 24.88 1.21 -19.99
C PHE A 138 24.58 -0.19 -20.56
N GLY A 139 25.58 -0.80 -21.21
CA GLY A 139 25.51 -2.15 -21.76
C GLY A 139 26.49 -3.11 -21.08
N VAL A 140 26.09 -4.37 -20.94
CA VAL A 140 26.95 -5.44 -20.39
C VAL A 140 27.10 -6.52 -21.46
N GLN A 141 28.34 -6.89 -21.76
CA GLN A 141 28.68 -8.00 -22.65
C GLN A 141 29.46 -9.05 -21.86
N ARG A 142 29.18 -10.32 -22.10
CA ARG A 142 29.92 -11.45 -21.52
C ARG A 142 30.55 -12.26 -22.65
N GLU A 143 31.85 -12.45 -22.57
CA GLU A 143 32.62 -13.35 -23.43
C GLU A 143 33.17 -14.50 -22.58
N TYR A 144 33.23 -15.69 -23.16
CA TYR A 144 33.88 -16.85 -22.55
C TYR A 144 35.02 -17.27 -23.45
N ILE A 145 36.22 -17.38 -22.87
CA ILE A 145 37.43 -17.79 -23.58
C ILE A 145 37.91 -19.08 -22.93
N ALA A 146 38.19 -20.09 -23.74
CA ALA A 146 38.79 -21.32 -23.25
C ALA A 146 40.23 -21.02 -22.78
N VAL A 147 40.59 -21.51 -21.59
CA VAL A 147 41.98 -21.47 -21.13
C VAL A 147 42.73 -22.60 -21.82
N ALA A 148 43.85 -22.29 -22.47
CA ALA A 148 44.67 -23.29 -23.12
C ALA A 148 45.38 -24.14 -22.03
N SER A 149 45.16 -25.45 -22.08
CA SER A 149 45.63 -26.41 -21.07
C SER A 149 47.16 -26.60 -21.05
N ASP A 150 47.88 -25.97 -21.97
CA ASP A 150 49.33 -26.02 -22.17
C ASP A 150 50.08 -24.89 -21.46
N THR A 151 49.37 -23.98 -20.77
CA THR A 151 49.94 -22.85 -20.02
C THR A 151 49.67 -22.89 -18.50
N LEU A 152 49.26 -24.05 -17.95
CA LEU A 152 49.20 -24.33 -16.51
C LEU A 152 50.37 -25.23 -16.06
#